data_AF-A0A954AKY0-F1
#
_entry.id   AF-A0A954AKY0-F1
#
_cell.length_a   1.000
_cell.length_b   1.000
_cell.length_c   1.000
_cell.angle_alpha   90.00
_cell.angle_beta   90.00
_cell.angle_gamma   90.00
#
_symmetry.space_group_name_H-M   'P 1'
#
loop_
_entity.id
_entity.type
_entity.pdbx_description
1 polymer ?
#
loop_
_entity_poly.entity_id
_entity_poly.type
_entity_poly.pdbx_seq_one_letter_code
_entity_poly.pdbx_strand_id
1 'polypeptide(L)'
;MSDNEAPTNGEGSVPGASDQNATPATSDSPAAADASTPASADAITNDAPGQGQSPGDGASGERPQGEGEDAHKKKRRRRKKTKTKEGGGAPAVRAPGADTKSPAELIELAFAALGSAYVDLKRRAGGSRLDGKDSGDAVEMTIQLPLRRGGIKAAAESLVTKLRGDLEKRVMDAGLVVPGRVWNFASESFDSPWSRPEDPRHVLVGYGLEGRPRWADLVTLAIERKHEAVEQLLSGREGAVAFAERGDAITEGVKPAFEPESIPFRLVGQLVCGLFESTEAGRRVALTVQVLASPSENNGERLLCHPVSAVDLADLPDPNIRKILSNFETQLIECAKKLEGKRAAGETPDVQEEVLPLLRELARRLSQDAKNRTRKTEHARDRGDEGRPTTMAFPEARSARDHHIYMDNEESTIVVVGKKGRIHVFSPDGRHVTSVVMPPPNVRQRVKSGRWRLAGGDERNSFRNALGNA
;
A
#
# COMPACT_ATOMS: atom_id res chain seq x y z
N MET A 1 -60.84 -27.01 -13.64
CA MET A 1 -62.20 -26.90 -14.21
C MET A 1 -62.87 -25.71 -13.57
N SER A 2 -62.68 -24.55 -14.19
CA SER A 2 -63.53 -23.35 -14.17
C SER A 2 -62.95 -22.40 -15.22
N ASP A 3 -63.85 -21.88 -16.02
CA ASP A 3 -63.75 -21.21 -17.32
C ASP A 3 -62.94 -19.90 -17.29
N ASN A 4 -62.10 -19.61 -18.29
CA ASN A 4 -62.39 -18.96 -19.59
C ASN A 4 -62.66 -17.44 -19.46
N GLU A 5 -61.78 -16.62 -20.04
CA GLU A 5 -62.09 -15.50 -20.97
C GLU A 5 -60.88 -14.55 -21.10
N ALA A 6 -60.37 -14.44 -22.33
CA ALA A 6 -59.67 -13.26 -22.83
C ALA A 6 -60.70 -12.21 -23.28
N PRO A 7 -60.30 -10.94 -23.48
CA PRO A 7 -60.24 -10.52 -24.89
C PRO A 7 -59.17 -9.45 -25.25
N THR A 8 -58.58 -9.66 -26.43
CA THR A 8 -58.38 -8.76 -27.60
C THR A 8 -57.81 -7.34 -27.51
N ASN A 9 -56.81 -7.14 -28.38
CA ASN A 9 -56.62 -6.10 -29.41
C ASN A 9 -56.34 -4.62 -29.05
N GLY A 10 -55.31 -4.10 -29.71
CA GLY A 10 -55.05 -2.68 -29.90
C GLY A 10 -53.89 -2.44 -30.87
N GLU A 11 -54.15 -2.60 -32.18
CA GLU A 11 -53.33 -2.07 -33.28
C GLU A 11 -53.31 -0.53 -33.25
N GLY A 12 -52.22 0.10 -33.71
CA GLY A 12 -52.11 1.56 -33.76
C GLY A 12 -50.89 2.10 -34.51
N SER A 13 -50.91 1.94 -35.84
CA SER A 13 -50.36 2.77 -36.93
C SER A 13 -49.22 3.78 -36.72
N VAL A 14 -48.23 3.63 -37.61
CA VAL A 14 -47.32 4.64 -38.19
C VAL A 14 -48.10 5.53 -39.19
N PRO A 15 -47.78 6.83 -39.31
CA PRO A 15 -47.21 7.37 -40.56
C PRO A 15 -46.15 8.47 -40.24
N GLY A 16 -45.15 8.83 -41.05
CA GLY A 16 -44.83 8.61 -42.45
C GLY A 16 -44.16 9.89 -43.00
N ALA A 17 -43.03 9.73 -43.71
CA ALA A 17 -42.44 10.61 -44.75
C ALA A 17 -41.98 12.04 -44.36
N SER A 18 -40.96 12.70 -44.95
CA SER A 18 -40.31 12.53 -46.25
C SER A 18 -39.02 13.38 -46.33
N ASP A 19 -38.01 12.82 -47.01
CA ASP A 19 -37.07 13.40 -48.00
C ASP A 19 -36.61 14.88 -47.95
N GLN A 20 -35.29 15.09 -48.07
CA GLN A 20 -34.68 15.60 -49.33
C GLN A 20 -33.13 15.67 -49.30
N ASN A 21 -32.53 15.00 -50.29
CA ASN A 21 -31.33 15.30 -51.10
C ASN A 21 -30.31 16.37 -50.67
N ALA A 22 -29.01 15.99 -50.70
CA ALA A 22 -28.01 16.54 -51.63
C ALA A 22 -26.65 15.79 -51.55
N THR A 23 -26.07 15.47 -52.71
CA THR A 23 -24.67 15.07 -52.98
C THR A 23 -24.09 16.07 -54.02
N PRO A 24 -22.82 15.99 -54.45
CA PRO A 24 -21.55 15.92 -53.71
C PRO A 24 -20.55 17.00 -54.20
N ALA A 25 -19.39 17.15 -53.54
CA ALA A 25 -18.23 17.83 -54.14
C ALA A 25 -16.89 17.23 -53.66
N THR A 26 -15.96 17.25 -54.60
CA THR A 26 -14.69 16.51 -54.78
C THR A 26 -13.45 17.09 -54.06
N SER A 27 -12.34 16.32 -54.19
CA SER A 27 -10.90 16.65 -54.01
C SER A 27 -10.41 16.88 -52.57
N ASP A 28 -9.27 16.37 -52.09
CA ASP A 28 -8.06 15.83 -52.72
C ASP A 28 -7.32 14.86 -51.78
N SER A 29 -6.65 13.86 -52.37
CA SER A 29 -5.58 13.05 -51.73
C SER A 29 -4.25 13.84 -51.71
N PRO A 30 -3.26 13.43 -50.89
CA PRO A 30 -2.24 12.56 -51.50
C PRO A 30 -1.65 11.46 -50.59
N ALA A 31 -1.37 10.35 -51.28
CA ALA A 31 -0.14 9.55 -51.28
C ALA A 31 0.36 8.85 -50.00
N ALA A 32 0.23 7.53 -50.05
CA ALA A 32 1.02 6.55 -49.35
C ALA A 32 2.51 6.60 -49.74
N ALA A 33 3.37 6.23 -48.79
CA ALA A 33 4.75 5.82 -49.04
C ALA A 33 5.01 4.49 -48.33
N ASP A 34 5.08 3.43 -49.13
CA ASP A 34 5.73 2.17 -48.84
C ASP A 34 7.25 2.36 -48.65
N ALA A 35 7.83 1.66 -47.68
CA ALA A 35 9.23 1.19 -47.70
C ALA A 35 9.40 0.15 -46.57
N SER A 36 9.25 -1.15 -46.87
CA SER A 36 10.33 -2.06 -47.27
C SER A 36 11.27 -2.47 -46.13
N THR A 37 11.03 -3.70 -45.67
CA THR A 37 11.96 -4.64 -45.04
C THR A 37 13.33 -4.67 -45.75
N PRO A 38 14.41 -5.03 -45.02
CA PRO A 38 15.34 -5.99 -45.59
C PRO A 38 15.63 -7.15 -44.63
N ALA A 39 15.44 -8.35 -45.16
CA ALA A 39 16.09 -9.58 -44.74
C ALA A 39 17.16 -9.93 -45.79
N SER A 40 18.03 -10.89 -45.40
CA SER A 40 19.20 -11.46 -46.11
C SER A 40 20.51 -10.83 -45.65
N ALA A 41 21.35 -11.48 -44.84
CA ALA A 41 22.03 -12.77 -45.05
C ALA A 41 22.90 -12.75 -46.30
N ASP A 42 24.20 -12.57 -46.12
CA ASP A 42 25.22 -13.28 -46.87
C ASP A 42 26.49 -13.42 -46.03
N ALA A 43 26.94 -14.66 -45.94
CA ALA A 43 28.26 -15.06 -45.48
C ALA A 43 29.30 -14.64 -46.52
N ILE A 44 30.56 -14.42 -46.10
CA ILE A 44 31.77 -14.86 -46.82
C ILE A 44 33.05 -14.51 -46.02
N THR A 45 33.80 -15.59 -45.77
CA THR A 45 35.27 -15.77 -45.67
C THR A 45 36.12 -15.20 -44.53
N ASN A 46 36.73 -16.18 -43.84
CA ASN A 46 38.08 -16.18 -43.30
C ASN A 46 39.09 -15.43 -44.19
N ASP A 47 39.93 -14.59 -43.60
CA ASP A 47 41.39 -14.74 -43.69
C ASP A 47 42.10 -13.84 -42.67
N ALA A 48 42.96 -14.47 -41.86
CA ALA A 48 44.07 -13.86 -41.13
C ALA A 48 45.35 -14.19 -41.95
N PRO A 49 46.48 -13.44 -41.90
CA PRO A 49 47.25 -13.29 -40.66
C PRO A 49 48.09 -11.98 -40.54
N GLY A 50 48.65 -11.75 -39.34
CA GLY A 50 49.71 -10.76 -39.11
C GLY A 50 49.82 -10.36 -37.64
N GLN A 51 50.50 -11.16 -36.81
CA GLN A 51 51.84 -10.87 -36.27
C GLN A 51 51.95 -9.59 -35.44
N GLY A 52 52.20 -9.74 -34.14
CA GLY A 52 52.49 -8.64 -33.22
C GLY A 52 52.67 -9.06 -31.77
N GLN A 53 53.73 -9.84 -31.51
CA GLN A 53 54.55 -9.94 -30.29
C GLN A 53 53.98 -9.55 -28.90
N SER A 54 53.98 -10.54 -28.00
CA SER A 54 54.15 -10.39 -26.53
C SER A 54 55.60 -9.99 -26.16
N PRO A 55 55.92 -9.60 -24.91
CA PRO A 55 55.99 -10.51 -23.74
C PRO A 55 55.33 -9.93 -22.46
N GLY A 56 54.74 -10.74 -21.57
CA GLY A 56 55.40 -11.55 -20.50
C GLY A 56 55.26 -10.76 -19.19
N ASP A 57 54.83 -11.25 -18.03
CA ASP A 57 54.88 -12.52 -17.29
C ASP A 57 53.67 -12.53 -16.32
N GLY A 58 53.11 -13.59 -15.74
CA GLY A 58 53.54 -14.96 -15.47
C GLY A 58 53.05 -15.31 -14.06
N ALA A 59 52.22 -16.35 -13.90
CA ALA A 59 52.13 -17.23 -12.71
C ALA A 59 50.93 -18.22 -12.80
N SER A 60 51.27 -19.37 -13.38
CA SER A 60 50.83 -20.76 -13.10
C SER A 60 49.97 -21.08 -11.86
N GLY A 61 49.05 -22.05 -12.02
CA GLY A 61 48.42 -22.79 -10.92
C GLY A 61 47.46 -23.88 -11.39
N GLU A 62 48.02 -25.07 -11.61
CA GLU A 62 47.49 -26.36 -12.11
C GLU A 62 46.10 -26.86 -11.65
N ARG A 63 45.41 -27.54 -12.58
CA ARG A 63 44.44 -28.64 -12.34
C ARG A 63 45.20 -29.99 -12.27
N PRO A 64 44.61 -31.07 -11.73
CA PRO A 64 43.86 -32.02 -12.58
C PRO A 64 42.58 -32.57 -11.90
N GLN A 65 41.45 -32.70 -12.60
CA GLN A 65 40.95 -33.93 -13.26
C GLN A 65 41.23 -35.26 -12.55
N GLY A 66 40.15 -35.96 -12.19
CA GLY A 66 40.12 -37.36 -11.78
C GLY A 66 38.72 -37.93 -11.96
N GLU A 67 38.54 -38.70 -13.03
CA GLU A 67 37.43 -39.61 -13.26
C GLU A 67 37.51 -40.81 -12.29
N GLY A 68 36.38 -41.45 -12.02
CA GLY A 68 36.32 -42.69 -11.25
C GLY A 68 34.90 -43.19 -11.04
N GLU A 69 34.41 -43.97 -12.00
CA GLU A 69 33.33 -44.94 -11.79
C GLU A 69 33.67 -45.88 -10.64
N ASP A 70 32.71 -46.20 -9.77
CA ASP A 70 32.53 -47.60 -9.37
C ASP A 70 31.20 -47.86 -8.64
N ALA A 71 30.52 -48.89 -9.14
CA ALA A 71 29.27 -49.41 -8.61
C ALA A 71 29.56 -50.43 -7.50
N HIS A 72 28.89 -50.35 -6.34
CA HIS A 72 28.68 -51.56 -5.52
C HIS A 72 27.51 -51.55 -4.52
N LYS A 73 26.60 -52.50 -4.78
CA LYS A 73 26.02 -53.49 -3.85
C LYS A 73 25.18 -53.04 -2.64
N LYS A 74 23.87 -53.23 -2.84
CA LYS A 74 22.86 -53.77 -1.91
C LYS A 74 23.44 -54.57 -0.73
N LYS A 75 23.12 -54.19 0.52
CA LYS A 75 22.93 -55.12 1.64
C LYS A 75 21.75 -54.71 2.53
N ARG A 76 20.64 -55.42 2.36
CA ARG A 76 19.53 -55.54 3.33
C ARG A 76 20.09 -56.06 4.65
N ARG A 77 19.90 -55.33 5.75
CA ARG A 77 20.05 -55.86 7.11
C ARG A 77 18.72 -55.80 7.84
N ARG A 78 18.05 -56.95 7.86
CA ARG A 78 17.03 -57.33 8.85
C ARG A 78 17.62 -57.12 10.25
N ARG A 79 17.03 -56.26 11.07
CA ARG A 79 17.24 -56.28 12.52
C ARG A 79 16.06 -56.95 13.22
N LYS A 80 16.45 -57.92 14.04
CA LYS A 80 15.68 -58.95 14.70
C LYS A 80 15.07 -58.37 15.98
N LYS A 81 13.79 -58.68 16.19
CA LYS A 81 13.04 -58.51 17.44
C LYS A 81 13.81 -59.22 18.56
N THR A 82 14.18 -58.49 19.62
CA THR A 82 14.59 -59.09 20.89
C THR A 82 13.68 -58.57 21.98
N LYS A 83 12.97 -59.54 22.57
CA LYS A 83 12.02 -59.43 23.66
C LYS A 83 12.83 -59.55 24.95
N THR A 84 12.86 -58.52 25.77
CA THR A 84 13.40 -58.61 27.13
C THR A 84 12.36 -58.05 28.08
N LYS A 85 11.96 -58.89 29.02
CA LYS A 85 10.92 -58.70 30.02
C LYS A 85 11.62 -58.74 31.38
N GLU A 86 11.16 -57.89 32.30
CA GLU A 86 11.42 -57.86 33.75
C GLU A 86 12.86 -57.52 34.17
N GLY A 87 13.14 -56.68 35.17
CA GLY A 87 12.33 -55.96 36.16
C GLY A 87 13.30 -55.26 37.11
N GLY A 88 12.90 -54.16 37.75
CA GLY A 88 13.75 -53.47 38.72
C GLY A 88 13.31 -52.03 38.93
N GLY A 89 12.60 -51.79 40.02
CA GLY A 89 12.03 -50.49 40.36
C GLY A 89 13.08 -49.41 40.64
N ALA A 90 12.84 -48.24 40.07
CA ALA A 90 13.27 -46.97 40.62
C ALA A 90 12.03 -46.04 40.54
N PRO A 91 11.71 -45.25 41.59
CA PRO A 91 10.62 -44.30 41.51
C PRO A 91 11.01 -43.25 40.48
N ALA A 92 10.30 -43.25 39.35
CA ALA A 92 10.39 -42.18 38.38
C ALA A 92 10.02 -40.88 39.10
N VAL A 93 11.01 -40.03 39.33
CA VAL A 93 10.81 -38.62 39.64
C VAL A 93 10.01 -38.07 38.46
N ARG A 94 8.69 -37.94 38.67
CA ARG A 94 7.78 -37.29 37.73
C ARG A 94 8.37 -35.91 37.45
N ALA A 95 8.70 -35.65 36.19
CA ALA A 95 8.97 -34.30 35.73
C ALA A 95 7.82 -33.40 36.21
N PRO A 96 8.12 -32.19 36.73
CA PRO A 96 7.10 -31.25 37.17
C PRO A 96 6.17 -31.00 35.98
N GLY A 97 4.87 -31.08 36.25
CA GLY A 97 3.82 -31.18 35.26
C GLY A 97 4.00 -30.17 34.13
N ALA A 98 4.05 -30.68 32.90
CA ALA A 98 3.59 -29.87 31.77
C ALA A 98 2.18 -29.43 32.14
N ASP A 99 1.99 -28.13 32.37
CA ASP A 99 0.74 -27.49 32.72
C ASP A 99 -0.33 -27.91 31.69
N THR A 100 -1.02 -29.01 31.97
CA THR A 100 -2.11 -29.48 31.13
C THR A 100 -3.29 -28.61 31.49
N LYS A 101 -3.37 -27.47 30.80
CA LYS A 101 -4.50 -26.55 30.88
C LYS A 101 -5.80 -27.34 30.87
N SER A 102 -6.70 -26.99 31.78
CA SER A 102 -7.99 -27.67 31.86
C SER A 102 -8.77 -27.49 30.55
N PRO A 103 -9.70 -28.41 30.19
CA PRO A 103 -10.53 -28.22 29.00
C PRO A 103 -11.29 -26.89 28.99
N ALA A 104 -11.68 -26.37 30.16
CA ALA A 104 -12.30 -25.06 30.29
C ALA A 104 -11.32 -23.92 29.91
N GLU A 105 -10.10 -23.96 30.44
CA GLU A 105 -9.04 -22.99 30.08
C GLU A 105 -8.69 -23.03 28.59
N LEU A 106 -8.72 -24.20 27.96
CA LEU A 106 -8.49 -24.33 26.51
C LEU A 106 -9.62 -23.68 25.70
N ILE A 107 -10.87 -23.80 26.14
CA ILE A 107 -12.03 -23.17 25.51
C ILE A 107 -11.97 -21.66 25.70
N GLU A 108 -11.70 -21.17 26.92
CA GLU A 108 -11.54 -19.73 27.18
C GLU A 108 -10.41 -19.13 26.34
N LEU A 109 -9.28 -19.83 26.21
CA LEU A 109 -8.16 -19.39 25.39
C LEU A 109 -8.52 -19.38 23.89
N ALA A 110 -9.34 -20.31 23.42
CA ALA A 110 -9.85 -20.32 22.05
C ALA A 110 -10.82 -19.14 21.79
N PHE A 111 -11.75 -18.86 22.71
CA PHE A 111 -12.65 -17.71 22.60
C PHE A 111 -11.92 -16.37 22.72
N ALA A 112 -10.92 -16.27 23.59
CA ALA A 112 -10.06 -15.09 23.68
C ALA A 112 -9.26 -14.87 22.38
N ALA A 113 -8.72 -15.93 21.79
CA ALA A 113 -8.05 -15.86 20.49
C ALA A 113 -9.01 -15.43 19.37
N LEU A 114 -10.26 -15.93 19.37
CA LEU A 114 -11.29 -15.53 18.42
C LEU A 114 -11.68 -14.06 18.60
N GLY A 115 -11.92 -13.61 19.84
CA GLY A 115 -12.24 -12.23 20.15
C GLY A 115 -11.13 -11.28 19.73
N SER A 116 -9.86 -11.65 19.97
CA SER A 116 -8.70 -10.90 19.50
C SER A 116 -8.64 -10.85 17.97
N ALA A 117 -8.82 -11.98 17.28
CA ALA A 117 -8.84 -12.04 15.83
C ALA A 117 -9.95 -11.17 15.21
N TYR A 118 -11.14 -11.16 15.82
CA TYR A 118 -12.26 -10.31 15.41
C TYR A 118 -11.96 -8.82 15.62
N VAL A 119 -11.43 -8.43 16.78
CA VAL A 119 -11.05 -7.04 17.06
C VAL A 119 -9.95 -6.56 16.12
N ASP A 120 -8.94 -7.39 15.87
CA ASP A 120 -7.88 -7.12 14.89
C ASP A 120 -8.46 -6.93 13.50
N LEU A 121 -9.37 -7.81 13.09
CA LEU A 121 -10.00 -7.74 11.77
C LEU A 121 -10.87 -6.49 11.63
N LYS A 122 -11.66 -6.15 12.66
CA LYS A 122 -12.48 -4.94 12.71
C LYS A 122 -11.63 -3.67 12.68
N ARG A 123 -10.51 -3.65 13.42
CA ARG A 123 -9.56 -2.54 13.43
C ARG A 123 -8.88 -2.37 12.07
N ARG A 124 -8.53 -3.48 11.41
CA ARG A 124 -7.89 -3.49 10.09
C ARG A 124 -8.84 -3.09 8.98
N ALA A 125 -10.12 -3.50 9.02
CA ALA A 125 -11.14 -3.16 8.03
C ALA A 125 -11.57 -1.66 8.03
N GLY A 126 -10.83 -0.77 8.67
CA GLY A 126 -11.01 0.68 8.56
C GLY A 126 -12.19 1.27 9.32
N GLY A 127 -12.90 0.48 10.14
CA GLY A 127 -14.02 0.99 10.93
C GLY A 127 -15.23 1.46 10.10
N SER A 128 -15.24 1.22 8.79
CA SER A 128 -16.44 1.36 7.98
C SER A 128 -17.51 0.51 8.63
N ARG A 129 -18.56 1.18 9.12
CA ARG A 129 -19.76 0.51 9.61
C ARG A 129 -20.15 -0.50 8.53
N LEU A 130 -20.38 -1.73 8.95
CA LEU A 130 -21.31 -2.61 8.25
C LEU A 130 -22.67 -1.88 8.26
N ASP A 131 -22.82 -0.88 7.40
CA ASP A 131 -24.10 -0.19 7.17
C ASP A 131 -24.93 -1.13 6.31
N GLY A 132 -25.29 -2.26 6.91
CA GLY A 132 -26.12 -3.30 6.33
C GLY A 132 -27.17 -3.64 7.35
N LYS A 133 -28.37 -3.13 7.14
CA LYS A 133 -29.58 -3.41 7.93
C LYS A 133 -29.99 -4.89 7.89
N ASP A 134 -29.27 -5.77 7.18
CA ASP A 134 -29.75 -7.10 6.78
C ASP A 134 -28.78 -8.27 6.95
N SER A 135 -27.63 -8.13 7.64
CA SER A 135 -26.85 -9.30 8.06
C SER A 135 -26.76 -9.32 9.58
N GLY A 136 -27.51 -10.22 10.24
CA GLY A 136 -27.45 -10.36 11.68
C GLY A 136 -26.00 -10.45 12.17
N ASP A 137 -25.66 -9.66 13.19
CA ASP A 137 -24.37 -9.58 13.89
C ASP A 137 -23.92 -10.92 14.53
N ALA A 138 -24.54 -12.03 14.17
CA ALA A 138 -24.33 -13.35 14.75
C ALA A 138 -23.66 -14.29 13.75
N VAL A 139 -22.52 -14.85 14.16
CA VAL A 139 -21.92 -16.02 13.51
C VAL A 139 -22.52 -17.28 14.13
N GLU A 140 -23.45 -17.91 13.43
CA GLU A 140 -23.92 -19.24 13.78
C GLU A 140 -22.90 -20.26 13.30
N MET A 141 -22.44 -21.13 14.20
CA MET A 141 -21.49 -22.17 13.88
C MET A 141 -21.87 -23.49 14.54
N THR A 142 -21.60 -24.60 13.85
CA THR A 142 -21.72 -25.94 14.42
C THR A 142 -20.33 -26.49 14.76
N ILE A 143 -20.10 -26.70 16.06
CA ILE A 143 -18.86 -27.27 16.60
C ILE A 143 -19.07 -28.75 16.96
N GLN A 144 -18.16 -29.61 16.54
CA GLN A 144 -18.11 -31.00 17.01
C GLN A 144 -16.98 -31.18 18.03
N LEU A 145 -17.35 -31.41 19.29
CA LEU A 145 -16.42 -31.61 20.40
C LEU A 145 -16.33 -33.10 20.75
N PRO A 146 -15.15 -33.74 20.63
CA PRO A 146 -15.00 -35.12 21.09
C PRO A 146 -15.05 -35.18 22.61
N LEU A 147 -15.99 -35.96 23.15
CA LEU A 147 -16.16 -36.16 24.60
C LEU A 147 -15.03 -37.00 25.26
N ARG A 148 -14.09 -37.52 24.46
CA ARG A 148 -12.97 -38.35 24.95
C ARG A 148 -11.72 -37.50 25.16
N ARG A 149 -11.09 -37.63 26.33
CA ARG A 149 -9.87 -36.87 26.74
C ARG A 149 -8.71 -36.95 25.74
N GLY A 150 -8.62 -38.02 24.95
CA GLY A 150 -7.52 -38.27 24.00
C GLY A 150 -7.52 -37.44 22.71
N GLY A 151 -8.47 -36.52 22.51
CA GLY A 151 -8.58 -35.74 21.26
C GLY A 151 -8.84 -34.25 21.44
N ILE A 152 -8.84 -33.74 22.68
CA ILE A 152 -9.24 -32.35 22.97
C ILE A 152 -8.32 -31.35 22.27
N LYS A 153 -7.00 -31.58 22.25
CA LYS A 153 -6.05 -30.68 21.59
C LYS A 153 -6.29 -30.60 20.07
N ALA A 154 -6.41 -31.75 19.41
CA ALA A 154 -6.69 -31.81 17.97
C ALA A 154 -8.07 -31.22 17.62
N ALA A 155 -9.07 -31.41 18.47
CA ALA A 155 -10.37 -30.80 18.31
C ALA A 155 -10.35 -29.28 18.51
N ALA A 156 -9.57 -28.79 19.48
CA ALA A 156 -9.37 -27.35 19.67
C ALA A 156 -8.65 -26.73 18.46
N GLU A 157 -7.58 -27.36 17.95
CA GLU A 157 -6.87 -26.92 16.74
C GLU A 157 -7.80 -26.92 15.50
N SER A 158 -8.61 -27.98 15.34
CA SER A 158 -9.60 -28.07 14.28
C SER A 158 -10.70 -27.01 14.41
N LEU A 159 -11.17 -26.73 15.64
CA LEU A 159 -12.14 -25.67 15.91
C LEU A 159 -11.58 -24.29 15.56
N VAL A 160 -10.36 -23.98 15.98
CA VAL A 160 -9.69 -22.71 15.66
C VAL A 160 -9.53 -22.56 14.15
N THR A 161 -9.12 -23.63 13.46
CA THR A 161 -8.98 -23.62 12.00
C THR A 161 -10.32 -23.38 11.30
N LYS A 162 -11.38 -24.06 11.75
CA LYS A 162 -12.74 -23.90 11.20
C LYS A 162 -13.30 -22.50 11.47
N LEU A 163 -13.16 -22.00 12.70
CA LEU A 163 -13.53 -20.63 13.08
C LEU A 163 -12.84 -19.58 12.21
N ARG A 164 -11.53 -19.75 11.98
CA ARG A 164 -10.76 -18.83 11.14
C ARG A 164 -11.25 -18.88 9.70
N GLY A 165 -11.45 -20.07 9.13
CA GLY A 165 -11.99 -20.23 7.78
C GLY A 165 -13.39 -19.64 7.62
N ASP A 166 -14.30 -19.89 8.56
CA ASP A 166 -15.67 -19.35 8.54
C ASP A 166 -15.69 -17.83 8.71
N LEU A 167 -14.82 -17.27 9.55
CA LEU A 167 -14.66 -15.83 9.71
C LEU A 167 -14.06 -15.19 8.45
N GLU A 168 -12.99 -15.75 7.90
CA GLU A 168 -12.40 -15.30 6.62
C GLU A 168 -13.46 -15.30 5.52
N LYS A 169 -14.24 -16.39 5.40
CA LYS A 169 -15.32 -16.48 4.43
C LYS A 169 -16.36 -15.37 4.62
N ARG A 170 -16.85 -15.15 5.84
CA ARG A 170 -17.84 -14.07 6.09
C ARG A 170 -17.27 -12.67 5.85
N VAL A 171 -15.99 -12.47 6.13
CA VAL A 171 -15.29 -11.21 5.83
C VAL A 171 -15.23 -11.00 4.32
N MET A 172 -14.89 -12.06 3.57
CA MET A 172 -14.93 -12.03 2.11
C MET A 172 -16.34 -11.80 1.56
N ASP A 173 -17.35 -12.50 2.09
CA ASP A 173 -18.76 -12.35 1.71
C ASP A 173 -19.27 -10.93 2.02
N ALA A 174 -18.78 -10.31 3.09
CA ALA A 174 -19.06 -8.91 3.44
C ALA A 174 -18.30 -7.90 2.56
N GLY A 175 -17.50 -8.36 1.60
CA GLY A 175 -16.65 -7.53 0.73
C GLY A 175 -15.53 -6.81 1.51
N LEU A 176 -15.12 -7.37 2.64
CA LEU A 176 -13.99 -6.88 3.43
C LEU A 176 -12.72 -7.62 2.99
N VAL A 177 -11.66 -6.85 2.76
CA VAL A 177 -10.34 -7.36 2.39
C VAL A 177 -9.44 -7.33 3.62
N VAL A 178 -8.50 -8.27 3.76
CA VAL A 178 -7.59 -8.35 4.92
C VAL A 178 -6.32 -7.55 4.64
N PRO A 179 -6.19 -6.29 5.13
CA PRO A 179 -5.08 -5.41 4.76
C PRO A 179 -3.72 -6.03 5.09
N GLY A 180 -2.71 -5.66 4.30
CA GLY A 180 -1.35 -6.18 4.47
C GLY A 180 -1.12 -7.57 3.87
N ARG A 181 -2.15 -8.22 3.32
CA ARG A 181 -2.05 -9.60 2.79
C ARG A 181 -2.70 -9.72 1.43
N VAL A 182 -2.13 -10.53 0.54
CA VAL A 182 -2.72 -10.87 -0.76
C VAL A 182 -3.30 -12.28 -0.73
N TRP A 183 -4.25 -12.54 -1.63
CA TRP A 183 -4.77 -13.88 -1.81
C TRP A 183 -3.67 -14.82 -2.27
N ASN A 184 -3.59 -16.02 -1.68
CA ASN A 184 -2.73 -17.09 -2.17
C ASN A 184 -3.60 -18.18 -2.80
N PHE A 185 -3.49 -18.38 -4.11
CA PHE A 185 -4.27 -19.38 -4.86
C PHE A 185 -3.90 -20.82 -4.47
N ALA A 186 -2.68 -21.07 -4.01
CA ALA A 186 -2.24 -22.41 -3.61
C ALA A 186 -2.92 -22.91 -2.33
N SER A 187 -3.26 -22.00 -1.42
CA SER A 187 -3.86 -22.31 -0.13
C SER A 187 -5.28 -21.75 0.03
N GLU A 188 -5.80 -21.07 -0.99
CA GLU A 188 -7.11 -20.42 -1.00
C GLU A 188 -7.37 -19.58 0.27
N SER A 189 -6.40 -18.75 0.65
CA SER A 189 -6.50 -17.94 1.88
C SER A 189 -5.59 -16.70 1.84
N PHE A 190 -5.95 -15.68 2.61
CA PHE A 190 -5.11 -14.51 2.92
C PHE A 190 -4.13 -14.78 4.09
N ASP A 191 -4.35 -15.83 4.89
CA ASP A 191 -3.53 -16.14 6.07
C ASP A 191 -2.38 -17.12 5.77
N SER A 192 -2.01 -17.24 4.51
CA SER A 192 -0.85 -18.01 4.11
C SER A 192 0.45 -17.33 4.57
N PRO A 193 1.52 -18.08 4.91
CA PRO A 193 2.84 -17.49 5.17
C PRO A 193 3.36 -16.65 4.00
N TRP A 194 2.97 -17.00 2.77
CA TRP A 194 3.38 -16.31 1.55
C TRP A 194 2.50 -15.12 1.17
N SER A 195 1.38 -14.92 1.88
CA SER A 195 0.42 -13.85 1.58
C SER A 195 0.88 -12.47 2.01
N ARG A 196 1.97 -12.36 2.78
CA ARG A 196 2.53 -11.08 3.24
C ARG A 196 3.98 -10.94 2.75
N PRO A 197 4.42 -9.73 2.34
CA PRO A 197 5.83 -9.50 2.09
C PRO A 197 6.65 -9.66 3.38
N GLU A 198 7.79 -10.35 3.28
CA GLU A 198 8.70 -10.55 4.43
C GLU A 198 9.52 -9.28 4.74
N ASP A 199 9.95 -8.55 3.71
CA ASP A 199 10.72 -7.31 3.84
C ASP A 199 9.84 -6.08 3.58
N PRO A 200 9.97 -4.98 4.33
CA PRO A 200 9.25 -3.73 4.10
C PRO A 200 9.40 -3.12 2.72
N ARG A 201 10.48 -3.40 2.00
CA ARG A 201 10.71 -2.91 0.64
C ARG A 201 10.12 -3.84 -0.42
N HIS A 202 9.65 -5.02 -0.03
CA HIS A 202 9.04 -5.96 -0.95
C HIS A 202 7.66 -5.49 -1.39
N VAL A 203 7.42 -5.63 -2.69
CA VAL A 203 6.13 -5.38 -3.34
C VAL A 203 5.68 -6.62 -4.11
N LEU A 204 4.38 -6.76 -4.34
CA LEU A 204 3.87 -7.86 -5.14
C LEU A 204 4.23 -7.62 -6.61
N VAL A 205 4.86 -8.58 -7.26
CA VAL A 205 5.20 -8.51 -8.68
C VAL A 205 4.40 -9.48 -9.55
N GLY A 206 3.59 -10.33 -8.94
CA GLY A 206 2.77 -11.31 -9.64
C GLY A 206 2.60 -12.58 -8.84
N TYR A 207 2.25 -13.64 -9.56
CA TYR A 207 2.03 -14.97 -9.01
C TYR A 207 2.88 -16.01 -9.73
N GLY A 208 3.32 -17.04 -8.99
CA GLY A 208 3.98 -18.22 -9.55
C GLY A 208 2.98 -19.19 -10.17
N LEU A 209 3.51 -20.16 -10.93
CA LEU A 209 2.71 -21.23 -11.56
C LEU A 209 1.99 -22.14 -10.55
N GLU A 210 2.48 -22.15 -9.31
CA GLU A 210 1.90 -22.82 -8.16
C GLU A 210 0.81 -22.01 -7.46
N GLY A 211 0.49 -20.80 -7.95
CA GLY A 211 -0.53 -19.92 -7.36
C GLY A 211 -0.06 -19.11 -6.16
N ARG A 212 1.23 -19.16 -5.82
CA ARG A 212 1.81 -18.40 -4.71
C ARG A 212 2.15 -16.96 -5.12
N PRO A 213 1.92 -15.98 -4.24
CA PRO A 213 2.38 -14.60 -4.44
C PRO A 213 3.90 -14.54 -4.62
N ARG A 214 4.35 -13.72 -5.57
CA ARG A 214 5.76 -13.41 -5.80
C ARG A 214 6.06 -11.99 -5.35
N TRP A 215 7.09 -11.89 -4.52
CA TRP A 215 7.55 -10.63 -3.95
C TRP A 215 8.90 -10.27 -4.53
N ALA A 216 9.13 -8.98 -4.78
CA ALA A 216 10.44 -8.46 -5.15
C ALA A 216 10.73 -7.16 -4.42
N ASP A 217 12.01 -6.88 -4.20
CA ASP A 217 12.46 -5.59 -3.70
C ASP A 217 12.14 -4.48 -4.70
N LEU A 218 11.48 -3.42 -4.25
CA LEU A 218 11.01 -2.33 -5.11
C LEU A 218 12.17 -1.61 -5.84
N VAL A 219 13.35 -1.50 -5.22
CA VAL A 219 14.51 -0.84 -5.85
C VAL A 219 15.03 -1.70 -7.00
N THR A 220 15.16 -3.01 -6.75
CA THR A 220 15.56 -3.99 -7.76
C THR A 220 14.58 -3.99 -8.94
N LEU A 221 13.28 -4.05 -8.64
CA LEU A 221 12.22 -3.95 -9.66
C LEU A 221 12.33 -2.65 -10.47
N ALA A 222 12.64 -1.53 -9.81
CA ALA A 222 12.77 -0.26 -10.48
C ALA A 222 13.97 -0.22 -11.45
N ILE A 223 15.10 -0.79 -11.04
CA ILE A 223 16.30 -0.93 -11.88
C ILE A 223 16.01 -1.81 -13.09
N GLU A 224 15.40 -2.99 -12.89
CA GLU A 224 15.05 -3.92 -13.97
C GLU A 224 14.12 -3.28 -15.01
N ARG A 225 13.16 -2.47 -14.55
CA ARG A 225 12.22 -1.74 -15.41
C ARG A 225 12.74 -0.41 -15.94
N LYS A 226 14.01 -0.05 -15.64
CA LYS A 226 14.65 1.22 -16.06
C LYS A 226 13.80 2.45 -15.73
N HIS A 227 13.19 2.48 -14.54
CA HIS A 227 12.31 3.56 -14.15
C HIS A 227 13.08 4.89 -14.03
N GLU A 228 12.50 6.00 -14.48
CA GLU A 228 13.15 7.31 -14.54
C GLU A 228 13.72 7.79 -13.18
N ALA A 229 13.04 7.45 -12.10
CA ALA A 229 13.45 7.82 -10.75
C ALA A 229 14.57 6.95 -10.16
N VAL A 230 15.04 5.91 -10.87
CA VAL A 230 16.10 5.00 -10.38
C VAL A 230 17.41 5.75 -10.17
N GLU A 231 17.80 6.64 -11.09
CA GLU A 231 19.03 7.42 -10.93
C GLU A 231 18.96 8.35 -9.71
N GLN A 232 17.78 8.92 -9.44
CA GLN A 232 17.57 9.77 -8.25
C GLN A 232 17.71 8.94 -6.97
N LEU A 233 17.09 7.78 -6.94
CA LEU A 233 17.14 6.83 -5.84
C LEU A 233 18.59 6.33 -5.58
N LEU A 234 19.33 5.96 -6.61
CA LEU A 234 20.71 5.48 -6.51
C LEU A 234 21.70 6.60 -6.11
N SER A 235 21.42 7.85 -6.47
CA SER A 235 22.20 9.01 -6.03
C SER A 235 21.91 9.45 -4.60
N GLY A 236 21.09 8.68 -3.86
CA GLY A 236 20.70 8.99 -2.48
C GLY A 236 19.70 10.16 -2.39
N ARG A 237 19.19 10.66 -3.51
CA ARG A 237 18.11 11.64 -3.53
C ARG A 237 16.79 10.92 -3.29
N GLU A 238 16.00 11.49 -2.39
CA GLU A 238 14.72 10.91 -2.03
C GLU A 238 13.69 11.12 -3.15
N GLY A 239 13.05 10.03 -3.57
CA GLY A 239 11.96 10.03 -4.52
C GLY A 239 11.14 8.76 -4.36
N ALA A 240 9.82 8.87 -4.45
CA ALA A 240 8.97 7.69 -4.51
C ALA A 240 9.01 7.13 -5.93
N VAL A 241 9.17 5.81 -6.03
CA VAL A 241 8.96 5.06 -7.27
C VAL A 241 7.52 4.56 -7.27
N ALA A 242 6.86 4.58 -8.42
CA ALA A 242 5.48 4.11 -8.54
C ALA A 242 5.21 3.48 -9.92
N PHE A 243 4.63 2.28 -9.93
CA PHE A 243 4.19 1.58 -11.14
C PHE A 243 2.72 1.21 -11.04
N ALA A 244 1.93 1.59 -12.04
CA ALA A 244 0.55 1.15 -12.17
C ALA A 244 0.47 0.06 -13.26
N GLU A 245 -0.14 -1.08 -12.91
CA GLU A 245 -0.21 -2.27 -13.74
C GLU A 245 -1.65 -2.78 -13.81
N ARG A 246 -1.99 -3.41 -14.93
CA ARG A 246 -3.26 -4.12 -15.12
C ARG A 246 -3.27 -5.40 -14.30
N GLY A 247 -4.45 -5.82 -13.84
CA GLY A 247 -4.60 -7.00 -13.00
C GLY A 247 -4.23 -8.29 -13.73
N ASP A 248 -4.59 -8.38 -15.02
CA ASP A 248 -4.27 -9.52 -15.88
C ASP A 248 -2.76 -9.82 -15.94
N ALA A 249 -1.92 -8.80 -16.14
CA ALA A 249 -0.47 -8.91 -16.16
C ALA A 249 0.10 -9.45 -14.83
N ILE A 250 -0.48 -9.09 -13.70
CA ILE A 250 -0.06 -9.58 -12.38
C ILE A 250 -0.46 -11.05 -12.19
N THR A 251 -1.60 -11.46 -12.75
CA THR A 251 -2.13 -12.82 -12.66
C THR A 251 -1.72 -13.76 -13.79
N GLU A 252 -0.93 -13.31 -14.77
CA GLU A 252 -0.56 -14.09 -15.97
C GLU A 252 0.05 -15.46 -15.63
N GLY A 253 0.84 -15.54 -14.56
CA GLY A 253 1.47 -16.77 -14.09
C GLY A 253 0.52 -17.73 -13.36
N VAL A 254 -0.70 -17.32 -13.03
CA VAL A 254 -1.69 -18.18 -12.37
C VAL A 254 -2.26 -19.14 -13.42
N LYS A 255 -2.00 -20.44 -13.26
CA LYS A 255 -2.52 -21.47 -14.18
C LYS A 255 -4.05 -21.37 -14.35
N PRO A 256 -4.61 -21.77 -15.50
CA PRO A 256 -6.04 -22.02 -15.66
C PRO A 256 -6.61 -23.07 -14.68
N ALA A 257 -5.74 -23.82 -14.01
CA ALA A 257 -6.10 -24.81 -13.00
C ALA A 257 -6.68 -24.18 -11.72
N PHE A 258 -6.52 -22.87 -11.51
CA PHE A 258 -7.22 -22.14 -10.47
C PHE A 258 -8.51 -21.61 -11.09
N GLU A 259 -9.64 -22.23 -10.74
CA GLU A 259 -10.94 -21.85 -11.26
C GLU A 259 -11.18 -20.35 -10.97
N PRO A 260 -11.47 -19.52 -11.99
CA PRO A 260 -11.74 -18.09 -11.77
C PRO A 260 -12.87 -17.84 -10.75
N GLU A 261 -13.79 -18.79 -10.62
CA GLU A 261 -14.90 -18.79 -9.67
C GLU A 261 -14.48 -19.04 -8.22
N SER A 262 -13.31 -19.64 -7.98
CA SER A 262 -12.76 -19.83 -6.62
C SER A 262 -12.06 -18.58 -6.09
N ILE A 263 -11.91 -17.55 -6.92
CA ILE A 263 -11.28 -16.29 -6.55
C ILE A 263 -12.35 -15.37 -5.94
N PRO A 264 -12.31 -15.08 -4.64
CA PRO A 264 -13.33 -14.25 -3.99
C PRO A 264 -13.34 -12.82 -4.56
N PHE A 265 -12.21 -12.36 -5.07
CA PHE A 265 -12.05 -11.03 -5.64
C PHE A 265 -11.20 -11.06 -6.91
N ARG A 266 -11.74 -10.53 -8.00
CA ARG A 266 -10.98 -10.38 -9.24
C ARG A 266 -9.99 -9.22 -9.10
N LEU A 267 -8.70 -9.46 -9.33
CA LEU A 267 -7.70 -8.40 -9.38
C LEU A 267 -7.89 -7.58 -10.67
N VAL A 268 -8.26 -6.30 -10.52
CA VAL A 268 -8.50 -5.37 -11.64
C VAL A 268 -7.23 -4.62 -12.01
N GLY A 269 -6.44 -4.24 -11.02
CA GLY A 269 -5.23 -3.46 -11.23
C GLY A 269 -4.42 -3.35 -9.95
N GLN A 270 -3.17 -2.92 -10.09
CA GLN A 270 -2.25 -2.77 -9.00
C GLN A 270 -1.41 -1.50 -9.15
N LEU A 271 -1.16 -0.82 -8.04
CA LEU A 271 -0.11 0.18 -7.91
C LEU A 271 0.94 -0.34 -6.94
N VAL A 272 2.19 -0.47 -7.38
CA VAL A 272 3.32 -0.64 -6.46
C VAL A 272 4.01 0.70 -6.31
N CYS A 273 4.22 1.15 -5.08
CA CYS A 273 4.88 2.41 -4.80
C CYS A 273 5.65 2.33 -3.49
N GLY A 274 6.62 3.21 -3.25
CA GLY A 274 7.35 3.08 -2.00
C GLY A 274 8.54 3.99 -1.82
N LEU A 275 9.35 3.55 -0.85
CA LEU A 275 10.45 4.29 -0.23
C LEU A 275 9.98 5.42 0.70
N PHE A 276 8.79 5.23 1.25
CA PHE A 276 8.28 6.05 2.34
C PHE A 276 9.13 5.82 3.58
N GLU A 277 9.36 6.88 4.36
CA GLU A 277 10.00 6.73 5.67
C GLU A 277 9.10 5.92 6.60
N SER A 278 9.69 4.98 7.33
CA SER A 278 9.06 4.34 8.49
C SER A 278 9.19 5.22 9.74
N THR A 279 8.43 4.88 10.78
CA THR A 279 8.65 5.39 12.15
C THR A 279 10.00 4.94 12.71
N GLU A 280 10.50 3.79 12.25
CA GLU A 280 11.86 3.33 12.54
C GLU A 280 12.89 4.07 11.66
N ALA A 281 13.82 4.76 12.30
CA ALA A 281 14.82 5.58 11.62
C ALA A 281 15.62 4.78 10.58
N GLY A 282 15.71 5.33 9.36
CA GLY A 282 16.46 4.73 8.25
C GLY A 282 15.74 3.58 7.53
N ARG A 283 14.58 3.13 8.02
CA ARG A 283 13.80 2.07 7.37
C ARG A 283 12.87 2.67 6.33
N ARG A 284 12.88 2.09 5.13
CA ARG A 284 12.04 2.49 3.99
C ARG A 284 10.97 1.44 3.75
N VAL A 285 9.75 1.89 3.51
CA VAL A 285 8.58 1.03 3.33
C VAL A 285 8.05 1.19 1.92
N ALA A 286 7.71 0.06 1.31
CA ALA A 286 6.97 -0.06 0.08
C ALA A 286 5.54 -0.52 0.35
N LEU A 287 4.66 -0.15 -0.57
CA LEU A 287 3.24 -0.35 -0.52
C LEU A 287 2.78 -0.87 -1.88
N THR A 288 2.10 -2.01 -1.86
CA THR A 288 1.28 -2.47 -2.97
C THR A 288 -0.16 -2.06 -2.70
N VAL A 289 -0.83 -1.41 -3.64
CA VAL A 289 -2.25 -1.08 -3.57
C VAL A 289 -2.95 -1.86 -4.68
N GLN A 290 -3.72 -2.88 -4.32
CA GLN A 290 -4.52 -3.65 -5.26
C GLN A 290 -5.91 -3.02 -5.40
N VAL A 291 -6.46 -3.07 -6.61
CA VAL A 291 -7.88 -2.79 -6.86
C VAL A 291 -8.56 -4.13 -7.13
N LEU A 292 -9.48 -4.47 -6.25
CA LEU A 292 -10.18 -5.73 -6.26
C LEU A 292 -11.64 -5.50 -6.65
N ALA A 293 -12.16 -6.29 -7.59
CA ALA A 293 -13.58 -6.31 -7.93
C ALA A 293 -14.26 -7.47 -7.20
N SER A 294 -15.32 -7.13 -6.46
CA SER A 294 -16.24 -8.09 -5.83
C SER A 294 -17.58 -8.04 -6.56
N PRO A 295 -18.26 -9.19 -6.74
CA PRO A 295 -19.67 -9.18 -7.09
C PRO A 295 -20.48 -8.36 -6.08
N SER A 296 -21.52 -7.66 -6.56
CA SER A 296 -22.50 -6.94 -5.74
C SER A 296 -23.91 -7.49 -6.00
N GLU A 297 -24.80 -7.40 -5.02
CA GLU A 297 -26.17 -7.95 -5.07
C GLU A 297 -26.99 -7.45 -6.28
N ASN A 298 -26.72 -6.23 -6.76
CA ASN A 298 -27.46 -5.60 -7.86
C ASN A 298 -26.90 -5.94 -9.25
N ASN A 299 -26.23 -7.09 -9.43
CA ASN A 299 -25.53 -7.45 -10.67
C ASN A 299 -24.43 -6.43 -11.09
N GLY A 300 -24.04 -5.56 -10.14
CA GLY A 300 -22.93 -4.63 -10.26
C GLY A 300 -21.63 -5.25 -9.73
N GLU A 301 -20.54 -4.51 -9.86
CA GLU A 301 -19.27 -4.87 -9.22
C GLU A 301 -18.88 -3.76 -8.24
N ARG A 302 -18.46 -4.15 -7.04
CA ARG A 302 -17.87 -3.24 -6.07
C ARG A 302 -16.35 -3.24 -6.28
N LEU A 303 -15.79 -2.05 -6.43
CA LEU A 303 -14.34 -1.85 -6.47
C LEU A 303 -13.81 -1.52 -5.07
N LEU A 304 -12.78 -2.26 -4.66
CA LEU A 304 -12.19 -2.17 -3.33
C LEU A 304 -10.73 -1.73 -3.44
N CYS A 305 -10.33 -0.76 -2.60
CA CYS A 305 -8.93 -0.39 -2.42
C CYS A 305 -8.30 -1.32 -1.38
N HIS A 306 -7.31 -2.10 -1.79
CA HIS A 306 -6.69 -3.11 -0.96
C HIS A 306 -5.18 -2.88 -0.77
N PRO A 307 -4.78 -2.14 0.28
CA PRO A 307 -3.37 -1.86 0.54
C PRO A 307 -2.66 -3.03 1.25
N VAL A 308 -1.45 -3.34 0.77
CA VAL A 308 -0.62 -4.48 1.15
C VAL A 308 0.81 -4.00 1.40
N SER A 309 1.32 -4.25 2.60
CA SER A 309 2.69 -3.90 2.99
C SER A 309 3.18 -4.84 4.11
N ALA A 310 4.49 -4.90 4.31
CA ALA A 310 5.07 -5.66 5.41
C ALA A 310 4.88 -4.96 6.76
N VAL A 311 4.51 -3.67 6.75
CA VAL A 311 4.24 -2.84 7.93
C VAL A 311 2.75 -2.47 7.94
N ASP A 312 2.15 -2.31 9.12
CA ASP A 312 0.78 -1.82 9.21
C ASP A 312 0.72 -0.37 8.72
N LEU A 313 -0.32 -0.01 7.96
CA LEU A 313 -0.52 1.37 7.51
C LEU A 313 -0.69 2.34 8.68
N ALA A 314 -1.17 1.85 9.83
CA ALA A 314 -1.27 2.64 11.04
C ALA A 314 0.11 3.03 11.60
N ASP A 315 1.15 2.23 11.30
CA ASP A 315 2.52 2.43 11.77
C ASP A 315 3.35 3.30 10.80
N LEU A 316 2.78 3.66 9.65
CA LEU A 316 3.39 4.65 8.77
C LEU A 316 3.32 6.04 9.43
N PRO A 317 4.44 6.77 9.49
CA PRO A 317 4.50 8.08 10.15
C PRO A 317 3.68 9.14 9.42
N ASP A 318 3.29 8.89 8.16
CA ASP A 318 2.58 9.86 7.34
C ASP A 318 1.06 9.68 7.39
N PRO A 319 0.31 10.56 8.06
CA PRO A 319 -1.15 10.51 8.05
C PRO A 319 -1.74 10.84 6.68
N ASN A 320 -1.01 11.53 5.78
CA ASN A 320 -1.52 11.89 4.46
C ASN A 320 -1.69 10.68 3.56
N ILE A 321 -0.86 9.64 3.70
CA ILE A 321 -0.99 8.41 2.91
C ILE A 321 -2.39 7.81 3.11
N ARG A 322 -2.85 7.71 4.37
CA ARG A 322 -4.20 7.21 4.68
C ARG A 322 -5.30 8.08 4.08
N LYS A 323 -5.14 9.40 4.13
CA LYS A 323 -6.08 10.34 3.50
C LYS A 323 -6.12 10.18 1.97
N ILE A 324 -4.96 10.01 1.34
CA ILE A 324 -4.87 9.79 -0.11
C ILE A 324 -5.56 8.48 -0.50
N LEU A 325 -5.34 7.39 0.26
CA LEU A 325 -5.98 6.10 0.02
C LEU A 325 -7.51 6.16 0.24
N SER A 326 -7.98 6.84 1.27
CA SER A 326 -9.42 7.02 1.52
C SER A 326 -10.11 7.84 0.41
N ASN A 327 -9.43 8.87 -0.10
CA ASN A 327 -9.93 9.62 -1.25
C ASN A 327 -9.96 8.74 -2.52
N PHE A 328 -8.97 7.87 -2.70
CA PHE A 328 -8.93 6.93 -3.83
C PHE A 328 -10.06 5.90 -3.74
N GLU A 329 -10.38 5.40 -2.55
CA GLU A 329 -11.53 4.53 -2.32
C GLU A 329 -12.85 5.22 -2.74
N THR A 330 -13.01 6.51 -2.41
CA THR A 330 -14.17 7.30 -2.87
C THR A 330 -14.24 7.36 -4.41
N GLN A 331 -13.10 7.53 -5.08
CA GLN A 331 -13.02 7.53 -6.54
C GLN A 331 -13.37 6.16 -7.14
N LEU A 332 -12.98 5.06 -6.48
CA LEU A 332 -13.35 3.71 -6.91
C LEU A 332 -14.86 3.47 -6.79
N ILE A 333 -15.51 3.98 -5.74
CA ILE A 333 -16.97 3.91 -5.58
C ILE A 333 -17.68 4.66 -6.72
N GLU A 334 -17.20 5.86 -7.08
CA GLU A 334 -17.74 6.62 -8.21
C GLU A 334 -17.51 5.91 -9.55
N CYS A 335 -16.32 5.32 -9.73
CA CYS A 335 -15.99 4.51 -10.91
C CYS A 335 -16.92 3.29 -11.05
N ALA A 336 -17.17 2.57 -9.95
CA ALA A 336 -18.10 1.44 -9.93
C ALA A 336 -19.51 1.84 -10.36
N LYS A 337 -20.04 2.97 -9.86
CA LYS A 337 -21.36 3.51 -10.27
C LYS A 337 -21.38 3.88 -11.76
N LYS A 338 -20.30 4.46 -12.27
CA LYS A 338 -20.18 4.78 -13.71
C LYS A 338 -20.19 3.52 -14.56
N LEU A 339 -19.46 2.48 -14.16
CA LEU A 339 -19.43 1.17 -14.83
C LEU A 339 -20.81 0.51 -14.84
N GLU A 340 -21.54 0.58 -13.72
CA GLU A 340 -22.92 0.09 -13.61
C GLU A 340 -23.85 0.84 -14.58
N GLY A 341 -23.77 2.17 -14.63
CA GLY A 341 -24.54 2.99 -15.58
C GLY A 341 -24.26 2.63 -17.06
N LYS A 342 -23.00 2.38 -17.41
CA LYS A 342 -22.62 1.91 -18.76
C LYS A 342 -23.21 0.55 -19.09
N ARG A 343 -23.17 -0.40 -18.15
CA ARG A 343 -23.78 -1.73 -18.32
C ARG A 343 -25.29 -1.67 -18.48
N ALA A 344 -25.96 -0.82 -17.70
CA ALA A 344 -27.39 -0.58 -17.83
C ALA A 344 -27.76 0.01 -19.21
N ALA A 345 -26.84 0.75 -19.84
CA ALA A 345 -26.99 1.23 -21.22
C ALA A 345 -26.65 0.18 -22.31
N GLY A 346 -26.31 -1.06 -21.92
CA GLY A 346 -25.93 -2.13 -22.83
C GLY A 346 -24.46 -2.14 -23.27
N GLU A 347 -23.62 -1.28 -22.69
CA GLU A 347 -22.17 -1.29 -22.93
C GLU A 347 -21.48 -2.40 -22.11
N THR A 348 -20.37 -2.92 -22.61
CA THR A 348 -19.50 -3.87 -21.90
C THR A 348 -18.16 -3.22 -21.57
N PRO A 349 -18.09 -2.36 -20.54
CA PRO A 349 -16.86 -1.62 -20.24
C PRO A 349 -15.76 -2.55 -19.73
N ASP A 350 -14.52 -2.36 -20.21
CA ASP A 350 -13.34 -2.96 -19.59
C ASP A 350 -13.02 -2.22 -18.29
N VAL A 351 -13.26 -2.92 -17.18
CA VAL A 351 -13.05 -2.42 -15.82
C VAL A 351 -11.58 -2.07 -15.57
N GLN A 352 -10.64 -2.84 -16.15
CA GLN A 352 -9.21 -2.60 -15.97
C GLN A 352 -8.79 -1.27 -16.62
N GLU A 353 -9.29 -1.00 -17.83
CA GLU A 353 -9.02 0.26 -18.54
C GLU A 353 -9.62 1.49 -17.84
N GLU A 354 -10.76 1.34 -17.16
CA GLU A 354 -11.37 2.45 -16.40
C GLU A 354 -10.65 2.72 -15.08
N VAL A 355 -10.05 1.70 -14.46
CA VAL A 355 -9.33 1.82 -13.18
C VAL A 355 -7.88 2.31 -13.36
N LEU A 356 -7.22 1.95 -14.47
CA LEU A 356 -5.81 2.26 -14.69
C LEU A 356 -5.48 3.77 -14.63
N PRO A 357 -6.29 4.69 -15.19
CA PRO A 357 -6.11 6.13 -15.00
C PRO A 357 -6.18 6.57 -13.54
N LEU A 358 -7.08 5.98 -12.74
CA LEU A 358 -7.20 6.29 -11.31
C LEU A 358 -5.95 5.85 -10.54
N LEU A 359 -5.40 4.67 -10.87
CA LEU A 359 -4.14 4.19 -10.28
C LEU A 359 -2.95 5.08 -10.63
N ARG A 360 -2.87 5.57 -11.87
CA ARG A 360 -1.83 6.53 -12.29
C ARG A 360 -1.95 7.86 -11.56
N GLU A 361 -3.17 8.35 -11.35
CA GLU A 361 -3.41 9.55 -10.56
C GLU A 361 -3.04 9.35 -9.08
N LEU A 362 -3.37 8.18 -8.51
CA LEU A 362 -2.92 7.79 -7.16
C LEU A 362 -1.39 7.77 -7.05
N ALA A 363 -0.71 7.14 -8.02
CA ALA A 363 0.74 7.10 -8.11
C ALA A 363 1.36 8.50 -8.10
N ARG A 364 0.79 9.41 -8.91
CA ARG A 364 1.21 10.81 -8.99
C ARG A 364 1.03 11.54 -7.66
N ARG A 365 -0.11 11.36 -6.99
CA ARG A 365 -0.41 11.98 -5.68
C ARG A 365 0.56 11.51 -4.60
N LEU A 366 0.78 10.21 -4.48
CA LEU A 366 1.71 9.62 -3.50
C LEU A 366 3.15 10.09 -3.77
N SER A 367 3.55 10.15 -5.04
CA SER A 367 4.88 10.63 -5.42
C SER A 367 5.07 12.12 -5.14
N GLN A 368 4.05 12.94 -5.39
CA GLN A 368 4.10 14.37 -5.12
C GLN A 368 4.14 14.66 -3.61
N ASP A 369 3.37 13.92 -2.81
CA ASP A 369 3.36 14.05 -1.35
C ASP A 369 4.74 13.72 -0.76
N ALA A 370 5.34 12.60 -1.21
CA ALA A 370 6.71 12.22 -0.83
C ALA A 370 7.73 13.32 -1.17
N LYS A 371 7.72 13.85 -2.40
CA LYS A 371 8.62 14.94 -2.82
C LYS A 371 8.41 16.22 -1.99
N ASN A 372 7.15 16.59 -1.74
CA ASN A 372 6.82 17.78 -0.96
C ASN A 372 7.31 17.66 0.49
N ARG A 373 7.30 16.46 1.05
CA ARG A 373 7.80 16.19 2.40
C ARG A 373 9.31 16.37 2.47
N THR A 374 10.08 15.80 1.53
CA THR A 374 11.53 16.00 1.46
C THR A 374 11.87 17.49 1.35
N ARG A 375 11.17 18.25 0.51
CA ARG A 375 11.38 19.71 0.44
C ARG A 375 11.07 20.42 1.76
N LYS A 376 10.02 20.00 2.48
CA LYS A 376 9.67 20.57 3.78
C LYS A 376 10.69 20.21 4.87
N THR A 377 11.26 19.00 4.84
CA THR A 377 12.27 18.55 5.81
C THR A 377 13.65 19.12 5.51
N GLU A 378 14.02 19.29 4.25
CA GLU A 378 15.19 20.05 3.82
C GLU A 378 15.05 21.50 4.29
N HIS A 379 13.93 22.18 4.01
CA HIS A 379 13.68 23.51 4.59
C HIS A 379 13.59 23.53 6.12
N ALA A 380 13.32 22.42 6.78
CA ALA A 380 13.34 22.34 8.25
C ALA A 380 14.76 22.11 8.78
N ARG A 381 15.61 21.35 8.06
CA ARG A 381 17.04 21.15 8.30
C ARG A 381 17.83 22.41 7.98
N ASP A 382 17.56 23.06 6.85
CA ASP A 382 18.07 24.39 6.50
C ASP A 382 17.67 25.42 7.56
N ARG A 383 16.46 25.33 8.14
CA ARG A 383 16.03 26.15 9.29
C ARG A 383 16.61 25.69 10.64
N GLY A 384 17.20 24.51 10.71
CA GLY A 384 17.95 24.00 11.86
C GLY A 384 19.39 24.49 11.85
N ASP A 385 19.99 24.52 10.65
CA ASP A 385 21.35 25.04 10.40
C ASP A 385 21.37 26.58 10.30
N GLU A 386 20.31 27.21 9.79
CA GLU A 386 20.03 28.64 9.99
C GLU A 386 19.39 28.83 11.37
N GLY A 387 20.20 28.68 12.42
CA GLY A 387 19.79 28.72 13.82
C GLY A 387 18.64 29.70 14.09
N ARG A 388 17.45 29.15 14.38
CA ARG A 388 16.31 29.96 14.79
C ARG A 388 16.75 30.82 15.98
N PRO A 389 16.60 32.15 15.93
CA PRO A 389 17.01 33.01 17.02
C PRO A 389 15.93 33.01 18.12
N THR A 390 15.56 31.83 18.60
CA THR A 390 14.67 31.65 19.75
C THR A 390 15.39 32.06 21.03
N THR A 391 16.68 31.73 21.16
CA THR A 391 17.49 32.07 22.35
C THR A 391 17.60 33.59 22.59
N MET A 392 17.53 34.40 21.52
CA MET A 392 17.61 35.87 21.61
C MET A 392 16.24 36.56 21.77
N ALA A 393 15.13 35.82 21.68
CA ALA A 393 13.80 36.41 21.66
C ALA A 393 13.49 37.22 22.92
N PHE A 394 13.65 36.62 24.10
CA PHE A 394 13.37 37.31 25.37
C PHE A 394 14.38 38.44 25.69
N PRO A 395 15.70 38.26 25.54
CA PRO A 395 16.66 39.36 25.72
C PRO A 395 16.40 40.56 24.80
N GLU A 396 16.05 40.31 23.53
CA GLU A 396 15.76 41.38 22.58
C GLU A 396 14.39 42.02 22.83
N ALA A 397 13.39 41.25 23.25
CA ALA A 397 12.09 41.78 23.65
C ALA A 397 12.18 42.68 24.90
N ARG A 398 12.95 42.28 25.91
CA ARG A 398 13.18 43.10 27.12
C ARG A 398 13.95 44.38 26.83
N SER A 399 14.86 44.36 25.86
CA SER A 399 15.67 45.53 25.48
C SER A 399 15.10 46.34 24.30
N ALA A 400 13.94 45.96 23.77
CA ALA A 400 13.32 46.62 22.63
C ALA A 400 12.82 48.02 22.99
N ARG A 401 13.22 48.99 22.15
CA ARG A 401 12.69 50.36 22.21
C ARG A 401 11.27 50.39 21.66
N ASP A 402 10.48 51.39 22.08
CA ASP A 402 9.07 51.53 21.68
C ASP A 402 8.84 51.48 20.17
N HIS A 403 9.75 52.07 19.37
CA HIS A 403 9.65 52.08 17.91
C HIS A 403 10.01 50.75 17.23
N HIS A 404 10.42 49.74 18.00
CA HIS A 404 10.67 48.38 17.50
C HIS A 404 9.57 47.39 17.90
N ILE A 405 8.50 47.87 18.54
CA ILE A 405 7.38 47.04 18.99
C ILE A 405 6.16 47.39 18.14
N TYR A 406 5.68 46.41 17.41
CA TYR A 406 4.54 46.52 16.51
C TYR A 406 3.42 45.59 16.98
N MET A 407 2.19 45.92 16.60
CA MET A 407 1.03 45.04 16.68
C MET A 407 0.75 44.50 15.28
N ASP A 408 0.65 43.18 15.13
CA ASP A 408 0.13 42.55 13.92
C ASP A 408 -1.41 42.56 13.99
N ASN A 409 -2.03 43.32 13.09
CA ASN A 409 -3.48 43.50 13.07
C ASN A 409 -4.23 42.25 12.58
N GLU A 410 -3.59 41.35 11.83
CA GLU A 410 -4.24 40.12 11.35
C GLU A 410 -4.34 39.08 12.47
N GLU A 411 -3.22 38.85 13.16
CA GLU A 411 -3.07 37.75 14.12
C GLU A 411 -3.22 38.21 15.58
N SER A 412 -3.41 39.50 15.82
CA SER A 412 -3.47 40.11 17.17
C SER A 412 -2.26 39.74 18.04
N THR A 413 -1.05 39.78 17.47
CA THR A 413 0.21 39.43 18.14
C THR A 413 1.16 40.62 18.23
N ILE A 414 2.01 40.62 19.26
CA ILE A 414 3.07 41.61 19.43
C ILE A 414 4.31 41.18 18.66
N VAL A 415 4.79 42.05 17.79
CA VAL A 415 5.96 41.82 16.95
C VAL A 415 7.10 42.71 17.42
N VAL A 416 8.20 42.10 17.86
CA VAL A 416 9.42 42.79 18.26
C VAL A 416 10.47 42.66 17.16
N VAL A 417 10.98 43.80 16.69
CA VAL A 417 12.10 43.85 15.75
C VAL A 417 13.41 43.89 16.53
N GLY A 418 14.11 42.76 16.54
CA GLY A 418 15.41 42.54 17.16
C GLY A 418 16.59 42.95 16.29
N LYS A 419 17.81 42.71 16.76
CA LYS A 419 19.04 43.08 16.03
C LYS A 419 19.26 42.13 14.86
N LYS A 420 20.04 42.55 13.86
CA LYS A 420 20.36 41.76 12.65
C LYS A 420 19.12 41.28 11.87
N GLY A 421 18.03 42.07 11.88
CA GLY A 421 16.80 41.75 11.14
C GLY A 421 15.98 40.60 11.75
N ARG A 422 16.23 40.24 13.01
CA ARG A 422 15.39 39.26 13.71
C ARG A 422 14.05 39.85 14.05
N ILE A 423 13.02 39.04 13.96
CA ILE A 423 11.65 39.36 14.31
C ILE A 423 11.17 38.30 15.28
N HIS A 424 10.69 38.73 16.42
CA HIS A 424 10.14 37.87 17.47
C HIS A 424 8.66 38.16 17.60
N VAL A 425 7.84 37.13 17.47
CA VAL A 425 6.39 37.22 17.60
C VAL A 425 6.00 36.67 18.95
N PHE A 426 5.23 37.46 19.69
CA PHE A 426 4.71 37.14 21.00
C PHE A 426 3.20 37.24 21.00
N SER A 427 2.56 36.44 21.83
CA SER A 427 1.16 36.63 22.17
C SER A 427 0.99 37.86 23.08
N PRO A 428 -0.23 38.41 23.22
CA PRO A 428 -0.50 39.54 24.10
C PRO A 428 -0.14 39.27 25.58
N ASP A 429 -0.17 38.01 26.02
CA ASP A 429 0.24 37.58 27.36
C ASP A 429 1.76 37.31 27.48
N GLY A 430 2.57 37.72 26.50
CA GLY A 430 4.03 37.70 26.58
C GLY A 430 4.68 36.35 26.28
N ARG A 431 3.93 35.33 25.84
CA ARG A 431 4.53 34.04 25.43
C ARG A 431 5.15 34.17 24.06
N HIS A 432 6.33 33.57 23.90
CA HIS A 432 7.02 33.54 22.61
C HIS A 432 6.31 32.55 21.67
N VAL A 433 5.85 33.05 20.52
CA VAL A 433 5.17 32.24 19.50
C VAL A 433 6.20 31.73 18.49
N THR A 434 7.01 32.63 17.92
CA THR A 434 8.02 32.25 16.92
C THR A 434 9.08 33.35 16.73
N SER A 435 10.23 32.98 16.19
CA SER A 435 11.29 33.89 15.77
C SER A 435 11.63 33.64 14.31
N VAL A 436 11.77 34.70 13.51
CA VAL A 436 12.18 34.64 12.11
C VAL A 436 13.19 35.74 11.80
N VAL A 437 14.06 35.54 10.81
CA VAL A 437 14.88 36.62 10.27
C VAL A 437 14.15 37.22 9.07
N MET A 438 13.99 38.54 9.04
CA MET A 438 13.28 39.26 8.00
C MET A 438 14.11 40.46 7.52
N PRO A 439 14.38 40.58 6.21
CA PRO A 439 15.07 41.75 5.66
C PRO A 439 14.29 43.05 5.93
N PRO A 440 14.98 44.19 6.18
CA PRO A 440 14.34 45.49 6.46
C PRO A 440 13.30 45.96 5.43
N PRO A 441 13.42 45.68 4.11
CA PRO A 441 12.37 46.01 3.14
C PRO A 441 11.02 45.37 3.46
N ASN A 442 11.01 44.12 3.92
CA ASN A 442 9.78 43.38 4.19
C ASN A 442 9.05 43.91 5.43
N VAL A 443 9.81 44.32 6.45
CA VAL A 443 9.26 45.01 7.63
C VAL A 443 8.59 46.31 7.21
N ARG A 444 9.26 47.14 6.41
CA ARG A 444 8.70 48.39 5.90
C ARG A 444 7.46 48.16 5.04
N GLN A 445 7.44 47.11 4.22
CA GLN A 445 6.29 46.75 3.40
C GLN A 445 5.07 46.38 4.27
N ARG A 446 5.27 45.58 5.32
CA ARG A 446 4.18 45.19 6.26
C ARG A 446 3.64 46.37 7.06
N VAL A 447 4.50 47.33 7.39
CA VAL A 447 4.06 48.60 8.00
C VAL A 447 3.29 49.45 6.99
N LYS A 448 3.81 49.59 5.76
CA LYS A 448 3.17 50.38 4.69
C LYS A 448 1.81 49.80 4.27
N SER A 449 1.67 48.48 4.28
CA SER A 449 0.41 47.80 3.95
C SER A 449 -0.61 47.81 5.08
N GLY A 450 -0.28 48.39 6.25
CA GLY A 450 -1.17 48.44 7.41
C GLY A 450 -1.31 47.12 8.18
N ARG A 451 -0.56 46.08 7.79
CA ARG A 451 -0.56 44.79 8.50
C ARG A 451 0.07 44.95 9.88
N TRP A 452 1.19 45.66 9.96
CA TRP A 452 1.85 45.99 11.21
C TRP A 452 1.68 47.46 11.52
N ARG A 453 1.18 47.78 12.72
CA ARG A 453 1.17 49.15 13.23
C ARG A 453 2.07 49.27 14.44
N LEU A 454 2.52 50.48 14.76
CA LEU A 454 3.20 50.70 16.03
C LEU A 454 2.25 50.28 17.17
N ALA A 455 2.75 49.48 18.12
CA ALA A 455 1.95 49.11 19.28
C ALA A 455 1.63 50.39 20.09
N GLY A 456 0.41 50.53 20.59
CA GLY A 456 -0.03 51.66 21.42
C GLY A 456 0.68 51.69 22.77
N GLY A 457 0.61 52.82 23.49
CA GLY A 457 1.23 52.95 24.82
C GLY A 457 0.78 51.86 25.79
N ASP A 458 -0.53 51.61 25.85
CA ASP A 458 -1.12 50.59 26.73
C ASP A 458 -0.73 49.17 26.32
N GLU A 459 -0.68 48.88 25.02
CA GLU A 459 -0.26 47.57 24.49
C GLU A 459 1.21 47.28 24.81
N ARG A 460 2.08 48.29 24.67
CA ARG A 460 3.51 48.17 25.00
C ARG A 460 3.71 47.97 26.50
N ASN A 461 2.95 48.66 27.34
CA ASN A 461 3.04 48.54 28.79
C ASN A 461 2.54 47.16 29.25
N SER A 462 1.39 46.70 28.74
CA SER A 462 0.86 45.37 29.02
C SER A 462 1.83 44.26 28.61
N PHE A 463 2.42 44.37 27.41
CA PHE A 463 3.42 43.42 26.92
C PHE A 463 4.68 43.40 27.79
N ARG A 464 5.21 44.57 28.20
CA ARG A 464 6.38 44.65 29.08
C ARG A 464 6.12 44.07 30.47
N ASN A 465 4.95 44.31 31.02
CA ASN A 465 4.53 43.71 32.29
C ASN A 465 4.44 42.18 32.18
N ALA A 466 3.89 41.68 31.07
CA ALA A 466 3.82 40.25 30.79
C ALA A 466 5.22 39.61 30.67
N LEU A 467 6.19 40.28 30.03
CA LEU A 467 7.58 39.81 29.94
C LEU A 467 8.36 39.84 31.26
N GLY A 468 7.90 40.62 32.24
CA GLY A 468 8.50 40.69 33.58
C GLY A 468 8.01 39.60 34.53
N ASN A 469 6.83 39.03 34.26
CA ASN A 469 6.22 37.93 35.02
C ASN A 469 6.49 36.55 34.42
N ALA A 470 7.18 36.49 33.29
CA ALA A 470 7.63 35.27 32.59
C ALA A 470 9.16 35.16 32.64
#